data_AF-A0A7C6VMT7-F1
#
_entry.id   AF-A0A7C6VMT7-F1
#
_cell.length_a   1.000
_cell.length_b   1.000
_cell.length_c   1.000
_cell.angle_alpha   90.00
_cell.angle_beta   90.00
_cell.angle_gamma   90.00
#
_symmetry.space_group_name_H-M   'P 1'
#
loop_
_entity.id
_entity.type
_entity.pdbx_description
1 polymer ?
#
loop_
_entity_poly.entity_id
_entity_poly.type
_entity_poly.pdbx_seq_one_letter_code
_entity_poly.pdbx_strand_id
1 'polypeptide(L)' 'MDAMASPEADVASLPHVTLIIYGRDDQAILLSTSLKFLHLIPGSQLHDFSRCGHSTQIED' A
#
# COMPACT_ATOMS: atom_id res chain seq x y z
N MET A 1 -14.69 -13.82 -5.79
CA MET A 1 -14.56 -12.52 -5.09
C MET A 1 -13.29 -11.86 -5.61
N ASP A 2 -13.22 -11.75 -6.94
CA ASP A 2 -11.98 -11.55 -7.72
C ASP A 2 -12.12 -10.35 -8.67
N ALA A 3 -13.03 -9.43 -8.35
CA ALA A 3 -13.49 -8.40 -9.27
C ALA A 3 -12.99 -6.98 -8.93
N MET A 4 -12.13 -6.83 -7.91
CA MET A 4 -11.66 -5.50 -7.46
C MET A 4 -10.14 -5.32 -7.48
N ALA A 5 -9.38 -6.28 -8.04
CA ALA A 5 -7.94 -6.12 -8.21
C ALA A 5 -7.66 -5.53 -9.60
N SER A 6 -6.97 -4.38 -9.65
CA SER A 6 -6.43 -3.87 -10.91
C SER A 6 -5.31 -4.79 -11.42
N PRO A 7 -5.19 -5.00 -12.74
CA PRO A 7 -4.02 -5.62 -13.33
C PRO A 7 -2.74 -4.92 -12.90
N GLU A 8 -1.67 -5.68 -12.60
CA GLU A 8 -0.40 -5.10 -12.15
C GLU A 8 0.24 -4.18 -13.19
N ALA A 9 0.04 -4.48 -14.48
CA ALA A 9 0.54 -3.65 -15.58
C ALA A 9 -0.06 -2.23 -15.54
N ASP A 10 -1.32 -2.10 -15.15
CA ASP A 10 -1.99 -0.80 -15.04
C ASP A 10 -1.40 0.00 -13.87
N VAL A 11 -1.17 -0.67 -12.74
CA VAL A 11 -0.53 -0.08 -11.55
C VAL A 11 0.91 0.35 -11.83
N ALA A 12 1.67 -0.47 -12.57
CA ALA A 12 3.04 -0.15 -12.95
C ALA A 12 3.16 1.00 -13.95
N SER A 13 2.07 1.29 -14.68
CA SER A 13 2.00 2.40 -15.63
C SER A 13 1.67 3.75 -14.99
N LEU A 14 1.39 3.80 -13.68
CA LEU A 14 0.99 5.02 -12.98
C LEU A 14 2.09 6.09 -13.06
N PRO A 15 1.79 7.31 -13.56
CA PRO A 15 2.78 8.37 -13.71
C PRO A 15 2.94 9.24 -12.45
N HIS A 16 2.25 8.88 -11.36
CA HIS A 16 2.10 9.74 -10.19
C HIS A 16 3.19 9.51 -9.15
N VAL A 17 3.70 10.60 -8.56
CA VAL A 17 4.46 10.52 -7.31
C VAL A 17 3.53 9.96 -6.24
N THR A 18 3.94 8.83 -5.66
CA THR A 18 3.05 8.03 -4.80
C THR A 18 3.69 7.81 -3.44
N LEU A 19 2.93 8.12 -2.38
CA LEU A 19 3.28 7.74 -1.01
C LEU A 19 2.33 6.61 -0.57
N ILE A 20 2.92 5.48 -0.20
CA ILE A 20 2.23 4.32 0.36
C ILE A 20 2.36 4.42 1.87
N ILE A 21 1.24 4.30 2.58
CA ILE A 21 1.16 4.32 4.04
C ILE A 21 0.69 2.95 4.51
N TYR A 22 1.36 2.41 5.53
CA TYR A 22 1.01 1.13 6.12
C TYR A 22 1.08 1.18 7.65
N GLY A 23 0.06 0.65 8.33
CA GLY A 23 0.11 0.41 9.77
C GLY A 23 0.75 -0.95 10.04
N ARG A 24 1.83 -0.98 10.83
CA ARG A 24 2.62 -2.19 11.06
C ARG A 24 1.83 -3.35 11.69
N ASP A 25 0.77 -3.02 12.42
CA ASP A 25 -0.10 -3.96 13.12
C ASP A 25 -1.43 -4.19 12.39
N ASP A 26 -1.53 -3.82 11.10
CA ASP A 26 -2.70 -4.07 10.26
C ASP A 26 -2.98 -5.59 10.17
N GLN A 27 -4.19 -5.98 10.56
CA GLN A 27 -4.67 -7.37 10.51
C GLN A 27 -5.61 -7.66 9.34
N ALA A 28 -6.04 -6.62 8.61
CA ALA A 28 -6.89 -6.74 7.43
C ALA A 28 -6.05 -6.91 6.15
N ILE A 29 -4.90 -6.22 6.05
CA ILE A 29 -4.00 -6.27 4.90
C ILE A 29 -2.55 -6.53 5.35
N LEU A 30 -1.87 -7.45 4.66
CA LEU A 30 -0.47 -7.78 4.92
C LEU A 30 0.48 -6.72 4.36
N LEU A 31 1.59 -6.47 5.06
CA LEU A 31 2.71 -5.63 4.61
C LEU A 31 3.20 -5.98 3.19
N SER A 32 3.16 -7.26 2.82
CA SER A 32 3.57 -7.73 1.49
C SER A 32 2.80 -7.06 0.35
N THR A 33 1.54 -6.68 0.58
CA THR A 33 0.75 -5.91 -0.37
C THR A 33 1.35 -4.52 -0.59
N SER A 34 1.72 -3.81 0.47
CA SER A 34 2.38 -2.50 0.39
C SER A 34 3.76 -2.59 -0.27
N LEU A 35 4.53 -3.63 0.03
CA LEU A 35 5.82 -3.89 -0.62
C LEU A 35 5.67 -4.19 -2.12
N LYS A 36 4.61 -4.90 -2.50
CA LYS A 36 4.29 -5.14 -3.91
C LYS A 36 3.98 -3.82 -4.63
N PHE A 37 3.20 -2.94 -4.04
CA PHE A 37 2.96 -1.60 -4.61
C PHE A 37 4.23 -0.77 -4.71
N LEU A 38 5.10 -0.82 -3.69
CA LEU A 38 6.41 -0.14 -3.71
C LEU A 38 7.29 -0.64 -4.87
N HIS A 39 7.21 -1.94 -5.20
CA HIS A 39 7.94 -2.50 -6.33
C HIS A 39 7.32 -2.14 -7.69
N LEU A 40 6.00 -2.11 -7.77
CA LEU A 40 5.29 -1.86 -9.03
C LEU A 40 5.28 -0.39 -9.42
N ILE A 41 5.09 0.54 -8.48
CA ILE A 41 4.89 1.97 -8.76
C ILE A 41 6.25 2.69 -8.79
N PRO A 42 6.74 3.13 -9.97
CA PRO A 42 8.04 3.78 -10.07
C PRO A 42 8.07 5.10 -9.29
N GLY A 43 9.14 5.33 -8.52
CA GLY A 43 9.29 6.55 -7.73
C GLY A 43 8.37 6.65 -6.52
N SER A 44 7.70 5.56 -6.14
CA SER A 44 6.91 5.51 -4.92
C SER A 44 7.80 5.42 -3.67
N GLN A 45 7.23 5.85 -2.55
CA GLN A 45 7.83 5.72 -1.22
C GLN A 45 6.87 4.97 -0.32
N LEU A 46 7.40 4.20 0.63
CA LEU A 46 6.62 3.51 1.65
C LEU A 46 7.01 4.04 3.02
N HIS A 47 6.01 4.40 3.82
CA HIS A 47 6.19 4.71 5.23
C HIS A 47 5.34 3.80 6.09
N ASP A 48 5.97 3.16 7.07
CA ASP A 48 5.30 2.31 8.03
C ASP A 48 5.15 2.98 9.40
N PHE A 49 3.95 2.96 9.94
CA PHE A 49 3.65 3.48 11.27
C PHE A 49 3.65 2.34 12.29
N SER A 50 4.50 2.45 13.31
CA SER A 50 4.57 1.47 14.41
C SER A 50 3.37 1.61 15.34
N ARG A 51 2.92 0.50 15.94
CA ARG A 51 1.78 0.48 16.87
C ARG A 51 0.48 0.99 16.23
N CYS A 52 0.35 0.75 14.92
CA CYS A 52 -0.73 1.28 14.11
C CYS A 52 -1.38 0.18 13.27
N GLY A 53 -2.70 0.08 13.27
CA GLY A 53 -3.50 -0.91 12.56
C GLY A 53 -3.91 -0.47 11.15
N HIS A 54 -5.02 -1.01 10.65
CA HIS A 54 -5.48 -0.73 9.27
C HIS A 54 -5.85 0.75 9.05
N SER A 55 -6.41 1.39 10.06
CA SER A 55 -6.99 2.73 9.96
C SER A 55 -5.97 3.80 10.35
N THR A 56 -4.82 3.79 9.68
CA THR A 56 -3.70 4.73 9.94
C THR A 56 -4.09 6.20 9.89
N GLN A 57 -5.19 6.54 9.22
CA GLN A 57 -5.64 7.92 9.04
C GLN A 57 -6.44 8.48 10.24
N ILE A 58 -7.00 7.61 11.07
CA ILE A 58 -7.89 8.01 12.18
C ILE A 58 -7.49 7.38 13.52
N GLU A 59 -6.41 6.61 13.53
CA GLU A 59 -5.85 6.06 14.76
C GLU A 59 -5.19 7.16 15.60
N ASP A 60 -5.49 7.15 16.90
CA ASP A 60 -4.96 8.07 17.93
C ASP A 60 -3.46 7.86 18.20
#